data_AF-A0A0F9JZ44-F1
#
_entry.id   AF-A0A0F9JZ44-F1
#
_cell.length_a   1.000
_cell.length_b   1.000
_cell.length_c   1.000
_cell.angle_alpha   90.00
_cell.angle_beta   90.00
_cell.angle_gamma   90.00
#
_symmetry.space_group_name_H-M   'P 1'
#
loop_
_entity.id
_entity.type
_entity.pdbx_description
1 polymer ?
#
loop_
_entity_poly.entity_id
_entity_poly.type
_entity_poly.pdbx_seq_one_letter_code
_entity_poly.pdbx_strand_id
1 'polypeptide(L)'
;MDKTPEFIEMCEKATELQEMRPVGSLWEEGDYYCFSYEGEFVHLLELDCFCDSESHARHRHPGDIWLPRQDQLQGMLADVDAYPQFAPGATYGRNLRDLVIKFTEASSDESYWQFTSMEQLWLAFVMQEKYGKHWTGEEGVSA
;
A
#
# COMPACT_ATOMS: atom_id res chain seq x y z
N MET A 1 -6.38 -1.01 10.07
CA MET A 1 -6.84 -0.89 8.68
C MET A 1 -7.75 0.31 8.56
N ASP A 2 -7.28 1.33 7.87
CA ASP A 2 -8.06 2.50 7.50
C ASP A 2 -9.10 2.13 6.44
N LYS A 3 -10.33 2.60 6.63
CA LYS A 3 -11.49 2.36 5.77
C LYS A 3 -12.20 3.67 5.39
N THR A 4 -11.54 4.78 5.63
CA THR A 4 -12.05 6.11 5.31
C THR A 4 -12.17 6.30 3.79
N PRO A 5 -13.18 7.03 3.30
CA PRO A 5 -13.28 7.37 1.88
C PRO A 5 -12.02 8.02 1.33
N GLU A 6 -11.35 8.85 2.13
CA GLU A 6 -10.10 9.53 1.78
C GLU A 6 -8.99 8.52 1.49
N PHE A 7 -8.83 7.49 2.32
CA PHE A 7 -7.82 6.45 2.07
C PHE A 7 -8.15 5.60 0.83
N ILE A 8 -9.43 5.31 0.59
CA ILE A 8 -9.88 4.60 -0.61
C ILE A 8 -9.54 5.41 -1.87
N GLU A 9 -9.85 6.71 -1.86
CA GLU A 9 -9.50 7.63 -2.95
C GLU A 9 -7.99 7.72 -3.15
N MET A 10 -7.20 7.73 -2.06
CA MET A 10 -5.75 7.66 -2.14
C MET A 10 -5.26 6.40 -2.87
N CYS A 11 -5.83 5.24 -2.52
CA CYS A 11 -5.49 3.98 -3.14
C CYS A 11 -5.92 3.91 -4.61
N GLU A 12 -7.08 4.49 -4.95
CA GLU A 12 -7.59 4.56 -6.32
C GLU A 12 -6.68 5.41 -7.22
N LYS A 13 -6.27 6.59 -6.75
CA LYS A 13 -5.38 7.50 -7.50
C LYS A 13 -3.94 7.00 -7.58
N ALA A 14 -3.52 6.11 -6.68
CA ALA A 14 -2.19 5.50 -6.68
C ALA A 14 -2.09 4.39 -7.75
N THR A 15 -2.13 4.77 -9.03
CA THR A 15 -2.14 3.82 -10.16
C THR A 15 -0.96 2.85 -10.14
N GLU A 16 0.25 3.32 -9.81
CA GLU A 16 1.45 2.48 -9.73
C GLU A 16 1.32 1.39 -8.65
N LEU A 17 0.66 1.73 -7.54
CA LEU A 17 0.40 0.78 -6.47
C LEU A 17 -0.61 -0.27 -6.94
N GLN A 18 -1.66 0.15 -7.62
CA GLN A 18 -2.68 -0.75 -8.15
C GLN A 18 -2.11 -1.70 -9.21
N GLU A 19 -1.12 -1.27 -9.99
CA GLU A 19 -0.44 -2.13 -10.99
C GLU A 19 0.34 -3.31 -10.36
N MET A 20 0.72 -3.22 -9.07
CA MET A 20 1.36 -4.34 -8.36
C MET A 20 0.44 -5.55 -8.16
N ARG A 21 -0.89 -5.34 -8.26
CA ARG A 21 -1.91 -6.38 -8.13
C ARG A 21 -2.73 -6.46 -9.42
N PRO A 22 -2.20 -6.88 -10.57
CA PRO A 22 -2.89 -6.73 -11.85
C PRO A 22 -4.27 -7.42 -11.87
N VAL A 23 -5.23 -6.88 -12.64
CA VAL A 23 -6.54 -7.52 -12.84
C VAL A 23 -6.35 -8.97 -13.29
N GLY A 24 -7.09 -9.89 -12.68
CA GLY A 24 -6.93 -11.32 -12.88
C GLY A 24 -5.86 -11.97 -11.98
N SER A 25 -5.11 -11.21 -11.18
CA SER A 25 -4.31 -11.80 -10.10
C SER A 25 -5.22 -12.34 -9.01
N LEU A 26 -4.74 -13.35 -8.30
CA LEU A 26 -5.38 -13.82 -7.08
C LEU A 26 -5.14 -12.80 -5.96
N TRP A 27 -6.16 -12.58 -5.15
CA TRP A 27 -5.97 -11.92 -3.86
C TRP A 27 -5.18 -12.84 -2.92
N GLU A 28 -4.27 -12.25 -2.16
CA GLU A 28 -3.51 -12.97 -1.13
C GLU A 28 -4.26 -12.93 0.20
N GLU A 29 -3.92 -13.86 1.10
CA GLU A 29 -4.47 -13.90 2.45
C GLU A 29 -4.33 -12.54 3.16
N GLY A 30 -5.46 -12.06 3.68
CA GLY A 30 -5.55 -10.77 4.37
C GLY A 30 -5.44 -9.54 3.47
N ASP A 31 -5.35 -9.68 2.15
CA ASP A 31 -5.57 -8.53 1.27
C ASP A 31 -6.96 -7.94 1.55
N TYR A 32 -6.99 -6.61 1.70
CA TYR A 32 -8.21 -5.84 1.71
C TYR A 32 -8.42 -5.22 0.35
N TYR A 33 -9.64 -5.24 -0.14
CA TYR A 33 -10.03 -4.50 -1.33
C TYR A 33 -11.43 -3.94 -1.16
N CYS A 34 -11.72 -2.91 -1.94
CA CYS A 34 -13.08 -2.42 -2.12
C CYS A 34 -13.46 -2.45 -3.59
N PHE A 35 -14.75 -2.51 -3.86
CA PHE A 35 -15.27 -2.38 -5.20
C PHE A 35 -16.52 -1.49 -5.19
N SER A 36 -16.69 -0.74 -6.27
CA SER A 36 -17.90 0.02 -6.47
C SER A 36 -18.99 -0.88 -7.05
N TYR A 37 -20.20 -0.81 -6.50
CA TYR A 37 -21.40 -1.39 -7.12
C TYR A 37 -22.41 -0.25 -7.30
N GLU A 38 -22.87 -0.05 -8.53
CA GLU A 38 -23.80 1.05 -8.89
C GLU A 38 -23.32 2.47 -8.52
N GLY A 39 -22.00 2.69 -8.46
CA GLY A 39 -21.41 4.00 -8.21
C GLY A 39 -21.19 4.36 -6.73
N GLU A 40 -21.56 3.47 -5.81
CA GLU A 40 -21.21 3.57 -4.39
C GLU A 40 -20.10 2.55 -4.05
N PHE A 41 -19.20 2.87 -3.12
CA PHE A 41 -18.20 1.92 -2.61
C PHE A 41 -18.88 0.96 -1.63
N VAL A 42 -19.34 -0.20 -2.13
CA VAL A 42 -20.34 -0.98 -1.40
C VAL A 42 -19.72 -2.00 -0.43
N HIS A 43 -18.50 -2.50 -0.66
CA HIS A 43 -17.97 -3.59 0.15
C HIS A 43 -16.46 -3.57 0.35
N LEU A 44 -16.03 -3.54 1.61
CA LEU A 44 -14.66 -3.85 2.03
C LEU A 44 -14.62 -5.30 2.48
N LEU A 45 -13.84 -6.12 1.78
CA LEU A 45 -13.72 -7.55 2.05
C LEU A 45 -12.28 -7.86 2.47
N GLU A 46 -12.14 -8.58 3.58
CA GLU A 46 -10.90 -9.24 3.97
C GLU A 46 -10.93 -10.66 3.41
N LEU A 47 -9.86 -11.09 2.75
CA LEU A 47 -9.73 -12.48 2.34
C LEU A 47 -9.33 -13.32 3.57
N ASP A 48 -10.30 -14.01 4.16
CA ASP A 48 -10.12 -14.83 5.38
C ASP A 48 -9.97 -16.31 4.99
N CYS A 49 -8.89 -16.96 5.43
CA CYS A 49 -8.43 -18.25 4.89
C CYS A 49 -9.00 -19.48 5.61
N PHE A 50 -10.07 -19.32 6.37
CA PHE A 50 -10.65 -20.38 7.21
C PHE A 50 -11.44 -21.47 6.43
N CYS A 51 -11.16 -21.69 5.14
CA CYS A 51 -11.83 -22.73 4.37
C CYS A 51 -10.84 -23.61 3.60
N ASP A 52 -10.74 -24.87 4.00
CA ASP A 52 -9.89 -25.95 3.46
C ASP A 52 -10.20 -26.36 2.00
N SER A 53 -10.60 -25.44 1.12
CA SER A 53 -10.84 -25.77 -0.28
C SER A 53 -10.24 -24.73 -1.21
N GLU A 54 -9.63 -25.18 -2.31
CA GLU A 54 -9.16 -24.39 -3.46
C GLU A 54 -10.22 -23.44 -4.08
N SER A 55 -11.42 -23.38 -3.51
CA SER A 55 -12.66 -22.82 -4.06
C SER A 55 -12.87 -21.33 -3.79
N HIS A 56 -12.02 -20.66 -2.99
CA HIS A 56 -12.21 -19.23 -2.62
C HIS A 56 -11.09 -18.29 -3.06
N ALA A 57 -10.23 -18.74 -3.98
CA ALA A 57 -9.28 -17.88 -4.67
C ALA A 57 -10.04 -16.87 -5.54
N ARG A 58 -10.40 -15.72 -4.98
CA ARG A 58 -11.05 -14.64 -5.72
C ARG A 58 -9.99 -13.93 -6.56
N HIS A 59 -10.30 -13.77 -7.84
CA HIS A 59 -9.48 -12.99 -8.75
C HIS A 59 -9.85 -11.50 -8.61
N ARG A 60 -8.86 -10.62 -8.75
CA ARG A 60 -9.11 -9.18 -8.87
C ARG A 60 -9.91 -8.92 -10.14
N HIS A 61 -11.04 -8.23 -10.01
CA HIS A 61 -11.87 -7.79 -11.12
C HIS A 61 -11.55 -6.34 -11.52
N PRO A 62 -11.90 -5.93 -12.76
CA PRO A 62 -11.88 -4.52 -13.13
C PRO A 62 -12.74 -3.68 -12.17
N GLY A 63 -12.19 -2.60 -11.63
CA GLY A 63 -12.86 -1.73 -10.66
C GLY A 63 -12.66 -2.14 -9.19
N ASP A 64 -12.06 -3.29 -8.91
CA ASP A 64 -11.59 -3.60 -7.56
C ASP A 64 -10.37 -2.72 -7.24
N ILE A 65 -10.38 -2.04 -6.10
CA ILE A 65 -9.27 -1.22 -5.59
C ILE A 65 -8.64 -1.97 -4.43
N TRP A 66 -7.34 -2.23 -4.55
CA TRP A 66 -6.55 -2.79 -3.46
C TRP A 66 -6.31 -1.75 -2.37
N LEU A 67 -6.54 -2.14 -1.11
CA LEU A 67 -6.39 -1.31 0.07
C LEU A 67 -5.26 -1.90 0.94
N PRO A 68 -3.99 -1.58 0.65
CA PRO A 68 -2.88 -2.23 1.32
C PRO A 68 -2.84 -1.86 2.81
N ARG A 69 -2.56 -2.86 3.63
CA ARG A 69 -2.34 -2.67 5.07
C ARG A 69 -0.99 -2.03 5.35
N GLN A 70 -0.84 -1.50 6.55
CA GLN A 70 0.41 -0.90 7.01
C GLN A 70 1.63 -1.84 6.85
N ASP A 71 1.51 -3.12 7.18
CA ASP A 71 2.60 -4.10 7.04
C ASP A 71 2.98 -4.35 5.58
N GLN A 72 2.00 -4.38 4.68
CA GLN A 72 2.22 -4.53 3.24
C GLN A 72 2.92 -3.29 2.67
N LEU A 73 2.50 -2.09 3.06
CA LEU A 73 3.14 -0.82 2.66
C LEU A 73 4.59 -0.75 3.16
N GLN A 74 4.85 -1.14 4.41
CA GLN A 74 6.21 -1.22 4.96
C GLN A 74 7.06 -2.26 4.21
N GLY A 75 6.47 -3.40 3.88
CA GLY A 75 7.11 -4.46 3.08
C GLY A 75 7.51 -4.01 1.68
N MET A 76 6.81 -3.03 1.08
CA MET A 76 7.18 -2.47 -0.23
C MET A 76 8.47 -1.65 -0.22
N LEU A 77 8.88 -1.15 0.96
CA LEU A 77 10.06 -0.30 1.15
C LEU A 77 11.20 -1.04 1.86
N ALA A 78 10.85 -2.06 2.65
CA ALA A 78 11.82 -2.99 3.19
C ALA A 78 12.36 -3.83 2.03
N ASP A 79 13.62 -3.60 1.66
CA ASP A 79 14.31 -4.40 0.65
C ASP A 79 14.67 -5.76 1.28
N VAL A 80 13.67 -6.64 1.42
CA VAL A 80 13.84 -7.93 2.12
C VAL A 80 14.77 -8.86 1.32
N ASP A 81 14.89 -8.66 0.01
CA ASP A 81 15.81 -9.39 -0.88
C ASP A 81 17.26 -8.91 -0.79
N ALA A 82 17.53 -7.76 -0.16
CA ALA A 82 18.89 -7.24 0.05
C ALA A 82 19.62 -7.88 1.25
N TYR A 83 19.11 -9.00 1.78
CA TYR A 83 19.86 -9.87 2.71
C TYR A 83 20.39 -11.13 1.99
N PRO A 84 21.35 -11.02 1.05
CA PRO A 84 22.24 -12.14 0.80
C PRO A 84 23.07 -12.28 2.06
N GLN A 85 22.86 -13.38 2.77
CA GLN A 85 23.55 -13.77 4.01
C GLN A 85 25.10 -13.71 3.95
N PHE A 86 25.74 -13.35 2.83
CA PHE A 86 27.19 -13.42 2.62
C PHE A 86 27.73 -12.45 1.54
N ALA A 87 27.72 -11.14 1.78
CA ALA A 87 28.58 -10.22 1.01
C ALA A 87 29.30 -9.22 1.94
N PRO A 88 30.57 -9.46 2.31
CA PRO A 88 31.35 -8.49 3.06
C PRO A 88 31.66 -7.30 2.15
N GLY A 89 30.95 -6.18 2.36
CA GLY A 89 31.21 -4.91 1.67
C GLY A 89 30.04 -4.34 0.85
N ALA A 90 28.85 -4.93 0.88
CA ALA A 90 27.67 -4.31 0.26
C ALA A 90 27.05 -3.25 1.17
N THR A 91 26.97 -2.02 0.68
CA THR A 91 26.43 -0.86 1.37
C THR A 91 24.92 -1.00 1.57
N TYR A 92 24.51 -1.20 2.82
CA TYR A 92 23.17 -0.99 3.40
C TYR A 92 21.97 -1.39 2.51
N GLY A 93 21.57 -2.66 2.60
CA GLY A 93 20.13 -2.96 2.54
C GLY A 93 19.43 -2.11 3.61
N ARG A 94 18.30 -1.47 3.28
CA ARG A 94 17.56 -0.62 4.22
C ARG A 94 17.18 -1.46 5.42
N ASN A 95 17.90 -1.32 6.53
CA ASN A 95 17.46 -1.91 7.78
C ASN A 95 16.21 -1.13 8.25
N LEU A 96 15.32 -1.78 9.01
CA LEU A 96 14.08 -1.17 9.50
C LEU A 96 14.33 0.16 10.25
N ARG A 97 15.49 0.33 10.88
CA ARG A 97 15.85 1.57 11.58
C ARG A 97 16.01 2.73 10.59
N ASP A 98 16.71 2.54 9.48
CA ASP A 98 16.90 3.59 8.46
C ASP A 98 15.56 3.97 7.81
N LEU A 99 14.68 2.98 7.58
CA LEU A 99 13.33 3.22 7.08
C LEU A 99 12.49 4.05 8.07
N VAL A 100 12.53 3.71 9.36
CA VAL A 100 11.81 4.45 10.41
C VAL A 100 12.35 5.87 10.56
N ILE A 101 13.66 6.07 10.48
CA ILE A 101 14.26 7.42 10.52
C ILE A 101 13.75 8.27 9.36
N LYS A 102 13.84 7.76 8.12
CA LYS A 102 13.35 8.47 6.94
C LYS A 102 11.87 8.76 7.00
N PHE A 103 11.06 7.80 7.43
CA PHE A 103 9.63 8.00 7.62
C PHE A 103 9.36 9.10 8.65
N THR A 104 10.07 9.09 9.78
CA THR A 104 9.93 10.11 10.83
C THR A 104 10.30 11.50 10.31
N GLU A 105 11.41 11.61 9.58
CA GLU A 105 11.86 12.85 8.95
C GLU A 105 10.83 13.35 7.92
N ALA A 106 10.34 12.50 7.03
CA ALA A 106 9.31 12.86 6.06
C ALA A 106 8.00 13.28 6.74
N SER A 107 7.54 12.52 7.74
CA SER A 107 6.30 12.81 8.46
C SER A 107 6.35 14.08 9.32
N SER A 108 7.54 14.66 9.52
CA SER A 108 7.69 15.95 10.21
C SER A 108 7.36 17.16 9.33
N ASP A 109 7.29 16.98 8.00
CA ASP A 109 6.87 18.00 7.06
C ASP A 109 5.37 18.31 7.23
N GLU A 110 4.99 19.60 7.22
CA GLU A 110 3.60 20.05 7.41
C GLU A 110 2.64 19.48 6.36
N SER A 111 3.13 19.16 5.17
CA SER A 111 2.33 18.51 4.11
C SER A 111 1.82 17.12 4.50
N TYR A 112 2.43 16.48 5.49
CA TYR A 112 1.98 15.18 6.02
C TYR A 112 0.94 15.30 7.14
N TRP A 113 0.72 16.50 7.69
CA TRP A 113 -0.22 16.68 8.81
C TRP A 113 -1.69 16.56 8.38
N GLN A 114 -1.96 16.56 7.07
CA GLN A 114 -3.30 16.33 6.52
C GLN A 114 -3.76 14.87 6.66
N PHE A 115 -2.83 13.93 6.86
CA PHE A 115 -3.16 12.52 6.98
C PHE A 115 -3.60 12.18 8.40
N THR A 116 -4.70 11.44 8.51
CA THR A 116 -5.36 11.15 9.79
C THR A 116 -5.15 9.70 10.25
N SER A 117 -4.54 8.87 9.40
CA SER A 117 -4.21 7.48 9.71
C SER A 117 -2.77 7.12 9.35
N MET A 118 -2.27 6.05 9.97
CA MET A 118 -0.95 5.51 9.65
C MET A 118 -0.91 4.93 8.23
N GLU A 119 -1.98 4.30 7.78
CA GLU A 119 -2.07 3.77 6.42
C GLU A 119 -2.00 4.88 5.37
N GLN A 120 -2.67 6.02 5.57
CA GLN A 120 -2.57 7.21 4.71
C GLN A 120 -1.13 7.75 4.68
N LEU A 121 -0.50 7.92 5.85
CA LEU A 121 0.89 8.39 5.97
C LEU A 121 1.87 7.45 5.25
N TRP A 122 1.76 6.15 5.48
CA TRP A 122 2.62 5.16 4.84
C TRP A 122 2.40 5.10 3.34
N LEU A 123 1.15 5.23 2.87
CA LEU A 123 0.86 5.25 1.44
C LEU A 123 1.52 6.46 0.78
N ALA A 124 1.34 7.67 1.32
CA ALA A 124 1.97 8.87 0.80
C ALA A 124 3.51 8.73 0.76
N PHE A 125 4.09 8.19 1.83
CA PHE A 125 5.53 7.95 1.91
C PHE A 125 6.02 6.89 0.91
N VAL A 126 5.27 5.81 0.69
CA VAL A 126 5.57 4.80 -0.34
C VAL A 126 5.53 5.42 -1.73
N MET A 127 4.53 6.25 -2.02
CA MET A 127 4.43 6.94 -3.29
C MET A 127 5.63 7.87 -3.54
N GLN A 128 6.08 8.58 -2.49
CA GLN A 128 7.25 9.43 -2.56
C GLN A 128 8.55 8.62 -2.76
N GLU A 129 8.81 7.62 -1.92
CA GLU A 129 10.09 6.91 -1.92
C GLU A 129 10.27 5.95 -3.09
N LYS A 130 9.20 5.28 -3.51
CA LYS A 130 9.28 4.24 -4.55
C LYS A 130 8.98 4.78 -5.94
N TYR A 131 8.05 5.73 -6.04
CA TYR A 131 7.57 6.24 -7.32
C TYR A 131 7.93 7.72 -7.55
N GLY A 132 8.57 8.39 -6.58
CA GLY A 132 8.98 9.78 -6.69
C GLY A 132 7.83 10.77 -6.64
N LYS A 133 6.62 10.34 -6.29
CA LYS A 133 5.42 11.17 -6.38
C LYS A 133 4.93 11.63 -5.01
N HIS A 134 4.60 12.92 -4.91
CA HIS A 134 4.13 13.52 -3.66
C HIS A 134 2.61 13.63 -3.65
N TRP A 135 2.01 13.25 -2.53
CA TRP A 135 0.57 13.43 -2.35
C TRP A 135 0.27 14.87 -1.95
N THR A 136 -0.39 15.64 -2.83
CA THR A 136 -0.69 17.07 -2.60
C THR A 136 -2.09 17.32 -2.05
N GLY A 137 -2.85 16.28 -1.71
CA GLY A 137 -4.25 16.39 -1.29
C GLY A 137 -5.21 16.32 -2.47
N GLU A 138 -5.99 17.38 -2.71
CA GLU A 138 -7.15 17.41 -3.62
C GLU A 138 -6.84 16.95 -5.06
N GLU A 139 -5.63 17.20 -5.57
CA GLU A 139 -5.22 16.83 -6.94
C GLU A 139 -4.57 15.44 -7.06
N GLY A 140 -4.36 14.71 -5.97
CA GLY A 140 -3.69 13.40 -5.99
C GLY A 140 -2.18 13.48 -6.26
N VAL A 141 -1.57 12.33 -6.55
CA VAL A 141 -0.11 12.16 -6.59
C VAL A 141 0.52 12.99 -7.73
N SER A 142 1.33 13.98 -7.38
CA SER A 142 2.07 14.84 -8.33
C SER A 142 3.50 14.36 -8.53
N ALA A 143 4.01 14.50 -9.76
CA ALA A 143 5.35 14.05 -10.19
C ALA A 143 6.47 15.01 -9.79
#